data_AF-A0A7C4TER4-F1
#
_entry.id   AF-A0A7C4TER4-F1
#
_cell.length_a   1.000
_cell.length_b   1.000
_cell.length_c   1.000
_cell.angle_alpha   90.00
_cell.angle_beta   90.00
_cell.angle_gamma   90.00
#
_symmetry.space_group_name_H-M   'P 1'
#
loop_
_entity.id
_entity.type
_entity.pdbx_description
1 polymer ?
#
loop_
_entity_poly.entity_id
_entity_poly.type
_entity_poly.pdbx_seq_one_letter_code
_entity_poly.pdbx_strand_id
1 'polypeptide(L)'
;MKNKLPYLLYAICLIFVFVSNTIAHRVGVYAIKKENIIEGEGGFGKGRPCKDCDIVVLDQNGQELTKGKTDDQGFFKITISPENAKVAHKVIMDGGPGHRAEWVLEGGNEVSPDAKEVTESKTDNAQKIDLSSSNIETLRMVVREEVRRAIEPIQKDLMRTMDSGPGFREIFGGIGYIVGIAALLLYLRGREKKD
;
A
#
# COMPACT_ATOMS: atom_id res chain seq x y z
N MET A 1 23.65 -27.97 41.02
CA MET A 1 23.10 -27.88 39.65
C MET A 1 24.12 -27.12 38.80
N LYS A 2 24.77 -27.81 37.85
CA LYS A 2 25.91 -27.28 37.08
C LYS A 2 25.50 -25.97 36.35
N ASN A 3 26.37 -24.97 36.41
CA ASN A 3 26.16 -23.62 35.85
C ASN A 3 25.92 -23.72 34.34
N LYS A 4 24.65 -23.81 33.90
CA LYS A 4 24.28 -23.88 32.47
C LYS A 4 24.20 -22.52 31.77
N LEU A 5 24.40 -21.44 32.52
CA LEU A 5 24.37 -20.05 32.05
C LEU A 5 25.31 -19.75 30.85
N PRO A 6 26.58 -20.22 30.79
CA PRO A 6 27.44 -19.97 29.64
C PRO A 6 26.96 -20.70 28.38
N TYR A 7 26.37 -21.89 28.51
CA TYR A 7 25.82 -22.63 27.37
C TYR A 7 24.56 -21.96 26.81
N LEU A 8 23.75 -21.35 27.68
CA LEU A 8 22.57 -20.57 27.27
C LEU A 8 22.98 -19.31 26.48
N LEU A 9 23.99 -18.58 26.96
CA LEU A 9 24.54 -17.41 26.26
C LEU A 9 25.17 -17.79 24.91
N TYR A 10 25.90 -18.91 24.85
CA TYR A 10 26.48 -19.40 23.61
C TYR A 10 25.39 -19.81 22.60
N ALA A 11 24.34 -20.49 23.05
CA ALA A 11 23.20 -20.86 22.20
C ALA A 11 22.47 -19.63 21.63
N ILE A 12 22.25 -18.59 22.45
CA ILE A 12 21.64 -17.32 22.00
C ILE A 12 22.53 -16.62 20.96
N CYS A 13 23.84 -16.54 21.21
CA CYS A 13 24.78 -15.93 20.27
C CYS A 13 24.82 -16.69 18.94
N LEU A 14 24.77 -18.03 18.98
CA LEU A 14 24.76 -18.87 17.80
C LEU A 14 23.47 -18.70 16.97
N ILE A 15 22.31 -18.51 17.62
CA ILE A 15 21.04 -18.21 16.95
C ILE A 15 21.12 -16.89 16.17
N PHE A 16 21.76 -15.85 16.73
CA PHE A 16 21.91 -14.56 16.04
C PHE A 16 22.82 -14.63 14.80
N VAL A 17 23.77 -15.56 14.75
CA VAL A 17 24.63 -15.79 13.57
C VAL A 17 23.86 -16.42 12.40
N PHE A 18 22.78 -17.15 12.67
CA PHE A 18 21.94 -17.78 11.66
C PHE A 18 20.79 -16.90 11.14
N VAL A 19 20.66 -15.66 11.62
CA VAL A 19 19.66 -14.72 11.10
C VAL A 19 20.16 -14.15 9.78
N SER A 20 19.93 -14.90 8.69
CA SER A 20 20.19 -14.41 7.34
C SER A 20 19.29 -13.21 7.06
N ASN A 21 19.88 -12.06 6.72
CA ASN A 21 19.15 -10.93 6.17
C ASN A 21 18.54 -11.35 4.82
N THR A 22 17.27 -11.74 4.81
CA THR A 22 16.53 -11.87 3.58
C THR A 22 16.30 -10.46 3.04
N ILE A 23 17.12 -10.04 2.07
CA ILE A 23 16.82 -8.89 1.23
C ILE A 23 15.62 -9.31 0.37
N ALA A 24 14.43 -9.19 0.95
CA ALA A 24 13.20 -9.36 0.23
C ALA A 24 13.17 -8.22 -0.81
N HIS A 25 13.31 -8.57 -2.08
CA HIS A 25 13.12 -7.64 -3.17
C HIS A 25 11.65 -7.19 -3.07
N ARG A 26 11.44 -5.92 -2.76
CA ARG A 26 10.10 -5.36 -2.53
C ARG A 26 9.22 -5.64 -3.74
N VAL A 27 8.04 -6.21 -3.52
CA VAL A 27 7.00 -6.41 -4.52
C VAL A 27 5.84 -5.49 -4.17
N GLY A 28 5.20 -4.90 -5.17
CA GLY A 28 4.09 -3.97 -5.00
C GLY A 28 3.00 -4.22 -6.03
N VAL A 29 1.77 -3.97 -5.63
CA VAL A 29 0.61 -3.94 -6.51
C VAL A 29 -0.21 -2.72 -6.19
N TYR A 30 -0.73 -2.07 -7.23
CA TYR A 30 -1.66 -0.96 -7.15
C TYR A 30 -2.91 -1.33 -7.94
N ALA A 31 -4.10 -1.04 -7.42
CA ALA A 31 -5.34 -1.34 -8.10
C ALA A 31 -6.40 -0.25 -7.89
N ILE A 32 -7.15 0.07 -8.94
CA ILE A 32 -8.31 0.95 -8.90
C ILE A 32 -9.52 0.15 -9.36
N LYS A 33 -10.65 0.32 -8.65
CA LYS A 33 -11.95 -0.18 -9.08
C LYS A 33 -12.74 0.93 -9.78
N LYS A 34 -13.11 0.72 -11.04
CA LYS A 34 -14.02 1.55 -11.83
C LYS A 34 -15.25 0.73 -12.14
N GLU A 35 -16.33 0.94 -11.38
CA GLU A 35 -17.56 0.16 -11.48
C GLU A 35 -17.30 -1.36 -11.42
N ASN A 36 -17.38 -2.04 -12.56
CA ASN A 36 -17.19 -3.47 -12.75
C ASN A 36 -15.81 -3.86 -13.34
N ILE A 37 -14.88 -2.91 -13.41
CA ILE A 37 -13.51 -3.14 -13.89
C ILE A 37 -12.54 -2.84 -12.76
N ILE A 38 -11.63 -3.77 -12.51
CA ILE A 38 -10.46 -3.56 -11.66
C ILE A 38 -9.24 -3.50 -12.57
N GLU A 39 -8.53 -2.39 -12.54
CA GLU A 39 -7.30 -2.19 -13.31
C GLU A 39 -6.17 -1.73 -12.40
N GLY A 40 -4.94 -2.06 -12.78
CA GLY A 40 -3.80 -1.79 -11.91
C GLY A 40 -2.47 -2.20 -12.51
N GLU A 41 -1.43 -2.04 -11.70
CA GLU A 41 -0.05 -2.36 -12.05
C GLU A 41 0.60 -3.15 -10.91
N GLY A 42 1.39 -4.14 -11.28
CA GLY A 42 2.16 -5.00 -10.41
C GLY A 42 3.64 -4.99 -10.77
N GLY A 43 4.51 -4.83 -9.79
CA GLY A 43 5.94 -4.69 -10.02
C GLY A 43 6.83 -5.17 -8.87
N PHE A 44 8.09 -5.39 -9.21
CA PHE A 44 9.18 -5.61 -8.27
C PHE A 44 9.99 -4.33 -8.09
N GLY A 45 10.80 -4.30 -7.04
CA GLY A 45 11.64 -3.15 -6.68
C GLY A 45 12.48 -2.66 -7.86
N LYS A 46 12.70 -1.34 -7.89
CA LYS A 46 13.34 -0.60 -9.00
C LYS A 46 12.50 -0.54 -10.28
N GLY A 47 11.17 -0.63 -10.16
CA GLY A 47 10.23 -0.43 -11.28
C GLY A 47 10.26 -1.55 -12.32
N ARG A 48 10.69 -2.77 -11.94
CA ARG A 48 10.66 -3.91 -12.86
C ARG A 48 9.23 -4.46 -12.90
N PRO A 49 8.60 -4.63 -14.08
CA PRO A 49 7.24 -5.15 -14.16
C PRO A 49 7.17 -6.61 -13.68
N CYS A 50 6.10 -6.97 -12.99
CA CYS A 50 5.77 -8.35 -12.67
C CYS A 50 5.05 -8.94 -13.88
N LYS A 51 5.69 -9.80 -14.66
CA LYS A 51 5.10 -10.36 -15.89
C LYS A 51 4.44 -11.70 -15.61
N ASP A 52 3.26 -11.93 -16.17
CA ASP A 52 2.50 -13.18 -16.02
C ASP A 52 2.22 -13.54 -14.54
N CYS A 53 2.20 -12.54 -13.66
CA CYS A 53 1.97 -12.71 -12.23
C CYS A 53 0.48 -12.86 -11.95
N ASP A 54 0.12 -13.75 -11.02
CA ASP A 54 -1.28 -14.04 -10.73
C ASP A 54 -1.91 -12.89 -9.94
N ILE A 55 -3.09 -12.46 -10.37
CA ILE A 55 -3.91 -11.46 -9.71
C ILE A 55 -5.16 -12.15 -9.19
N VAL A 56 -5.47 -11.96 -7.91
CA VAL A 56 -6.65 -12.50 -7.25
C VAL A 56 -7.43 -11.38 -6.59
N VAL A 57 -8.73 -11.30 -6.84
CA VAL A 57 -9.62 -10.32 -6.20
C VAL A 57 -10.43 -11.05 -5.14
N LEU A 58 -10.42 -10.52 -3.91
CA LEU A 58 -11.13 -11.08 -2.76
C LEU A 58 -12.22 -10.14 -2.24
N ASP A 59 -13.22 -10.72 -1.59
CA ASP A 59 -14.20 -10.02 -0.76
C ASP A 59 -13.64 -9.70 0.65
N GLN A 60 -14.48 -9.13 1.53
CA GLN A 60 -14.12 -8.81 2.92
C GLN A 60 -13.86 -10.05 3.79
N ASN A 61 -14.40 -11.21 3.42
CA ASN A 61 -14.23 -12.48 4.13
C ASN A 61 -13.01 -13.27 3.64
N GLY A 62 -12.31 -12.78 2.62
CA GLY A 62 -11.20 -13.47 1.98
C GLY A 62 -11.64 -14.50 0.93
N GLN A 63 -12.91 -14.51 0.53
CA GLN A 63 -13.41 -15.34 -0.56
C GLN A 63 -12.96 -14.76 -1.91
N GLU A 64 -12.46 -15.65 -2.76
CA GLU A 64 -12.06 -15.32 -4.12
C GLU A 64 -13.27 -15.01 -5.00
N LEU A 65 -13.25 -13.83 -5.63
CA LEU A 65 -14.27 -13.35 -6.55
C LEU A 65 -13.88 -13.57 -8.02
N THR A 66 -12.60 -13.37 -8.34
CA THR A 66 -12.06 -13.57 -9.70
C THR A 66 -10.53 -13.65 -9.70
N LYS A 67 -9.98 -14.09 -10.83
CA LYS A 67 -8.55 -14.15 -11.11
C LYS A 67 -8.20 -13.49 -12.44
N GLY A 68 -6.96 -13.03 -12.55
CA GLY A 68 -6.36 -12.52 -13.77
C GLY A 68 -4.84 -12.67 -13.72
N LYS A 69 -4.17 -12.12 -14.71
CA LYS A 69 -2.71 -12.06 -14.78
C LYS A 69 -2.26 -10.68 -15.24
N THR A 70 -1.04 -10.32 -14.87
CA THR A 70 -0.36 -9.13 -15.41
C THR A 70 0.21 -9.41 -16.81
N ASP A 71 0.27 -8.37 -17.63
CA ASP A 71 0.90 -8.40 -18.94
C ASP A 71 2.43 -8.23 -18.89
N ASP A 72 3.06 -8.12 -20.06
CA ASP A 72 4.51 -7.91 -20.19
C ASP A 72 5.04 -6.59 -19.60
N GLN A 73 4.14 -5.63 -19.36
CA GLN A 73 4.43 -4.36 -18.73
C GLN A 73 4.00 -4.30 -17.26
N GLY A 74 3.47 -5.40 -16.71
CA GLY A 74 3.01 -5.47 -15.32
C GLY A 74 1.59 -4.95 -15.11
N PHE A 75 0.88 -4.55 -16.16
CA PHE A 75 -0.49 -4.06 -16.04
C PHE A 75 -1.49 -5.22 -16.02
N PHE A 76 -2.62 -5.03 -15.35
CA PHE A 76 -3.74 -5.95 -15.42
C PHE A 76 -5.05 -5.18 -15.52
N LYS A 77 -6.04 -5.80 -16.17
CA LYS A 77 -7.41 -5.31 -16.26
C LYS A 77 -8.37 -6.48 -16.20
N ILE A 78 -9.22 -6.51 -15.18
CA ILE A 78 -10.13 -7.61 -14.90
C ILE A 78 -11.54 -7.07 -14.83
N THR A 79 -12.42 -7.61 -15.66
CA THR A 79 -13.86 -7.36 -15.59
C THR A 79 -14.48 -8.34 -14.59
N ILE A 80 -15.28 -7.81 -13.66
CA ILE A 80 -15.99 -8.57 -12.63
C ILE A 80 -17.49 -8.42 -12.81
N SER A 81 -18.27 -9.39 -12.33
CA SER A 81 -19.74 -9.26 -12.34
C SER A 81 -20.18 -8.10 -11.44
N PRO A 82 -21.32 -7.44 -11.75
CA PRO A 82 -21.82 -6.32 -10.94
C PRO A 82 -22.09 -6.68 -9.48
N GLU A 83 -22.44 -7.92 -9.18
CA GLU A 83 -22.59 -8.44 -7.81
C GLU A 83 -21.24 -8.52 -7.09
N ASN A 84 -20.21 -9.07 -7.74
CA ASN A 84 -18.86 -9.16 -7.19
C ASN A 84 -18.22 -7.77 -7.04
N ALA A 85 -18.55 -6.82 -7.91
CA ALA A 85 -18.08 -5.43 -7.82
C ALA A 85 -18.52 -4.72 -6.52
N LYS A 86 -19.68 -5.09 -5.97
CA LYS A 86 -20.18 -4.53 -4.70
C LYS A 86 -19.41 -5.04 -3.49
N VAL A 87 -18.93 -6.27 -3.56
CA VAL A 87 -18.26 -6.95 -2.43
C VAL A 87 -16.73 -7.01 -2.57
N ALA A 88 -16.18 -6.68 -3.74
CA ALA A 88 -14.74 -6.63 -3.99
C ALA A 88 -14.04 -5.67 -3.04
N HIS A 89 -13.06 -6.20 -2.31
CA HIS A 89 -12.42 -5.52 -1.19
C HIS A 89 -10.89 -5.49 -1.31
N LYS A 90 -10.26 -6.54 -1.85
CA LYS A 90 -8.80 -6.65 -1.87
C LYS A 90 -8.31 -7.26 -3.17
N VAL A 91 -7.17 -6.78 -3.66
CA VAL A 91 -6.40 -7.40 -4.74
C VAL A 91 -5.12 -7.98 -4.16
N ILE A 92 -4.80 -9.21 -4.52
CA ILE A 92 -3.54 -9.88 -4.21
C ILE A 92 -2.82 -10.13 -5.53
N MET A 93 -1.54 -9.77 -5.57
CA MET A 93 -0.64 -10.22 -6.63
C MET A 93 0.33 -11.25 -6.07
N ASP A 94 0.47 -12.37 -6.77
CA ASP A 94 1.47 -13.40 -6.51
C ASP A 94 2.50 -13.43 -7.65
N GLY A 95 3.73 -13.01 -7.32
CA GLY A 95 4.90 -13.04 -8.20
C GLY A 95 5.82 -14.24 -7.92
N GLY A 96 5.37 -15.23 -7.16
CA GLY A 96 6.12 -16.44 -6.81
C GLY A 96 6.63 -16.46 -5.37
N PRO A 97 7.47 -17.46 -5.00
CA PRO A 97 7.89 -17.69 -3.61
C PRO A 97 8.48 -16.43 -2.95
N GLY A 98 7.85 -15.97 -1.87
CA GLY A 98 8.26 -14.78 -1.13
C GLY A 98 7.90 -13.43 -1.76
N HIS A 99 7.21 -13.42 -2.91
CA HIS A 99 6.84 -12.22 -3.65
C HIS A 99 5.32 -12.07 -3.75
N ARG A 100 4.68 -11.77 -2.63
CA ARG A 100 3.24 -11.48 -2.57
C ARG A 100 2.99 -10.03 -2.17
N ALA A 101 2.12 -9.34 -2.90
CA ALA A 101 1.68 -7.98 -2.60
C ALA A 101 0.15 -7.93 -2.46
N GLU A 102 -0.34 -7.04 -1.60
CA GLU A 102 -1.77 -6.83 -1.39
C GLU A 102 -2.12 -5.35 -1.55
N TRP A 103 -3.31 -5.09 -2.09
CA TRP A 103 -3.89 -3.76 -2.21
C TRP A 103 -5.34 -3.80 -1.78
N VAL A 104 -5.72 -2.96 -0.82
CA VAL A 104 -7.12 -2.82 -0.39
C VAL A 104 -7.80 -1.85 -1.35
N LEU A 105 -8.88 -2.29 -1.97
CA LEU A 105 -9.71 -1.44 -2.80
C LEU A 105 -10.47 -0.50 -1.88
N GLU A 106 -10.09 0.78 -1.88
CA GLU A 106 -10.90 1.81 -1.24
C GLU A 106 -12.26 1.83 -1.94
N GLY A 107 -13.34 1.83 -1.15
CA GLY A 107 -14.68 2.07 -1.68
C GLY A 107 -14.65 3.40 -2.39
N GLY A 108 -14.62 3.34 -3.73
CA GLY A 108 -14.26 4.47 -4.56
C GLY A 108 -15.00 5.72 -4.14
N ASN A 109 -14.27 6.73 -3.67
CA ASN A 109 -14.66 8.07 -4.03
C ASN A 109 -14.47 8.14 -5.53
N GLU A 110 -15.56 7.85 -6.24
CA GLU A 110 -15.76 8.20 -7.62
C GLU A 110 -15.32 9.66 -7.78
N VAL A 111 -14.12 9.90 -8.30
CA VAL A 111 -13.91 11.10 -9.09
C VAL A 111 -14.44 10.75 -10.48
N SER A 112 -15.76 10.52 -10.54
CA SER A 112 -16.52 10.61 -11.77
C SER A 112 -16.68 12.11 -12.02
N PRO A 113 -16.12 12.67 -13.10
CA PRO A 113 -16.43 14.02 -13.51
C PRO A 113 -17.78 13.98 -14.23
N ASP A 114 -18.85 13.66 -13.51
CA ASP A 114 -20.20 13.85 -14.02
C ASP A 114 -21.00 14.72 -13.07
N ALA A 115 -21.63 15.71 -13.68
CA ALA A 115 -22.19 16.88 -13.05
C ALA A 115 -23.34 16.50 -12.09
N LYS A 116 -23.15 16.76 -10.80
CA LYS A 116 -24.28 17.04 -9.91
C LYS A 116 -24.50 18.54 -9.87
N GLU A 117 -25.48 18.94 -10.67
CA GLU A 117 -26.23 20.18 -10.54
C GLU A 117 -26.68 20.33 -9.08
N VAL A 118 -26.21 21.40 -8.43
CA VAL A 118 -26.83 21.94 -7.21
C VAL A 118 -27.19 23.38 -7.53
N THR A 119 -28.49 23.56 -7.69
CA THR A 119 -29.18 24.83 -7.83
C THR A 119 -29.16 25.57 -6.49
N GLU A 120 -28.90 26.88 -6.59
CA GLU A 120 -29.20 27.97 -5.64
C GLU A 120 -28.39 28.14 -4.34
N SER A 121 -27.50 29.14 -4.39
CA SER A 121 -27.60 30.28 -3.46
C SER A 121 -27.35 31.58 -4.22
N LYS A 122 -28.33 32.49 -4.12
CA LYS A 122 -28.31 33.86 -4.63
C LYS A 122 -27.16 34.67 -4.03
N THR A 123 -26.43 35.38 -4.88
CA THR A 123 -26.00 36.76 -4.59
C THR A 123 -25.91 37.49 -5.93
N ASP A 124 -26.63 38.60 -6.03
CA ASP A 124 -26.80 39.42 -7.21
C ASP A 124 -25.47 40.00 -7.73
N ASN A 125 -25.13 39.69 -8.98
CA ASN A 125 -24.60 40.71 -9.89
C ASN A 125 -24.78 40.26 -11.34
N ALA A 126 -25.72 40.88 -12.04
CA ALA A 126 -25.97 40.64 -13.45
C ALA A 126 -24.86 41.30 -14.29
N GLN A 127 -23.92 40.49 -14.76
CA GLN A 127 -23.20 40.79 -16.00
C GLN A 127 -23.32 39.59 -16.93
N LYS A 128 -24.14 39.74 -17.97
CA LYS A 128 -24.28 38.76 -19.05
C LYS A 128 -22.91 38.58 -19.72
N ILE A 129 -22.24 37.47 -19.43
CA ILE A 129 -21.12 36.99 -20.23
C ILE A 129 -21.73 36.06 -21.28
N ASP A 130 -21.68 36.50 -22.53
CA ASP A 130 -22.06 35.70 -23.70
C ASP A 130 -21.03 34.57 -23.88
N LEU A 131 -21.36 33.39 -23.34
CA LEU A 131 -20.50 32.22 -23.34
C LEU A 131 -20.75 31.40 -24.60
N SER A 132 -20.02 31.73 -25.67
CA SER A 132 -19.84 30.81 -26.81
C SER A 132 -19.27 29.48 -26.30
N SER A 133 -19.75 28.35 -26.85
CA SER A 133 -19.36 26.98 -26.47
C SER A 133 -17.85 26.74 -26.50
N SER A 134 -17.11 27.50 -27.33
CA SER A 134 -15.65 27.48 -27.41
C SER A 134 -14.96 27.94 -26.10
N ASN A 135 -15.56 28.90 -25.38
CA ASN A 135 -14.99 29.45 -24.16
C ASN A 135 -15.12 28.45 -22.99
N ILE A 136 -16.20 27.67 -22.95
CA ILE A 136 -16.42 26.64 -21.93
C ILE A 136 -15.41 25.50 -22.09
N GLU A 137 -15.12 25.09 -23.32
CA GLU A 137 -14.14 24.02 -23.57
C GLU A 137 -12.71 24.48 -23.28
N THR A 138 -12.39 25.72 -23.61
CA THR A 138 -11.09 26.34 -23.27
C THR A 138 -10.91 26.44 -21.75
N LEU A 139 -11.94 26.86 -21.01
CA LEU A 139 -11.92 26.92 -19.55
C LEU A 139 -11.75 25.53 -18.92
N ARG A 140 -12.45 24.50 -19.43
CA ARG A 140 -12.26 23.11 -18.99
C ARG A 140 -10.85 22.62 -19.22
N MET A 141 -10.23 22.99 -20.33
CA MET A 141 -8.85 22.63 -20.65
C MET A 141 -7.86 23.28 -19.68
N VAL A 142 -8.02 24.59 -19.42
CA VAL A 142 -7.18 25.32 -18.45
C VAL A 142 -7.35 24.76 -17.04
N VAL A 143 -8.58 24.51 -16.60
CA VAL A 143 -8.84 23.91 -15.28
C VAL A 143 -8.22 22.51 -15.18
N ARG A 144 -8.35 21.68 -16.21
CA ARG A 144 -7.75 20.34 -16.23
C ARG A 144 -6.23 20.39 -16.12
N GLU A 145 -5.60 21.34 -16.82
CA GLU A 145 -4.16 21.51 -16.80
C GLU A 145 -3.66 21.97 -15.42
N GLU A 146 -4.32 22.97 -14.83
CA GLU A 146 -3.95 23.46 -13.49
C GLU A 146 -4.19 22.41 -12.39
N VAL A 147 -5.28 21.63 -12.48
CA VAL A 147 -5.54 20.52 -11.55
C VAL A 147 -4.47 19.43 -11.69
N ARG A 148 -4.08 19.08 -12.92
CA ARG A 148 -3.01 18.09 -13.16
C ARG A 148 -1.68 18.53 -12.53
N ARG A 149 -1.34 19.81 -12.71
CA ARG A 149 -0.12 20.42 -12.17
C ARG A 149 -0.09 20.41 -10.63
N ALA A 150 -1.25 20.52 -9.98
CA ALA A 150 -1.38 20.46 -8.53
C ALA A 150 -1.33 19.02 -7.97
N ILE A 151 -1.82 18.02 -8.72
CA ILE A 151 -1.90 16.63 -8.26
C ILE A 151 -0.55 15.89 -8.36
N GLU A 152 0.24 16.18 -9.38
CA GLU A 152 1.54 15.53 -9.61
C GLU A 152 2.49 15.54 -8.40
N PRO A 153 2.74 16.67 -7.70
CA PRO A 153 3.61 16.67 -6.52
C PRO A 153 3.02 15.87 -5.35
N ILE A 154 1.69 15.90 -5.18
CA ILE A 154 1.01 15.18 -4.09
C ILE A 154 1.14 13.67 -4.29
N GLN A 155 0.97 13.18 -5.52
CA GLN A 155 1.17 11.75 -5.83
C GLN A 155 2.59 11.29 -5.53
N LYS A 156 3.59 12.11 -5.88
CA LYS A 156 5.00 11.82 -5.64
C LYS A 156 5.34 11.71 -4.15
N ASP A 157 4.77 12.58 -3.32
CA ASP A 157 4.98 12.56 -1.86
C ASP A 157 4.29 11.37 -1.18
N LEU A 158 3.12 10.97 -1.68
CA LEU A 158 2.41 9.77 -1.22
C LEU A 158 3.20 8.49 -1.52
N MET A 159 3.73 8.34 -2.74
CA MET A 159 4.58 7.20 -3.09
C MET A 159 5.83 7.11 -2.21
N ARG A 160 6.45 8.25 -1.87
CA ARG A 160 7.62 8.28 -0.98
C ARG A 160 7.31 7.83 0.45
N THR A 161 6.10 8.15 0.93
CA THR A 161 5.66 7.82 2.30
C THR A 161 5.25 6.35 2.40
N MET A 162 4.60 5.80 1.38
CA MET A 162 4.27 4.37 1.29
C MET A 162 5.50 3.46 1.05
N ASP A 163 6.64 4.03 0.64
CA ASP A 163 7.89 3.32 0.36
C ASP A 163 8.80 3.07 1.56
N SER A 164 8.49 3.65 2.72
CA SER A 164 9.40 3.60 3.86
C SER A 164 9.00 2.48 4.83
N GLY A 165 9.64 1.32 4.69
CA GLY A 165 9.64 0.31 5.74
C GLY A 165 10.28 0.82 7.04
N PRO A 166 10.24 0.04 8.13
CA PRO A 166 10.84 0.45 9.40
C PRO A 166 12.31 0.82 9.20
N GLY A 167 12.68 2.04 9.61
CA GLY A 167 14.03 2.55 9.46
C GLY A 167 15.01 1.86 10.41
N PHE A 168 16.29 2.18 10.22
CA PHE A 168 17.37 1.65 11.07
C PHE A 168 17.14 1.95 12.55
N ARG A 169 16.61 3.14 12.90
CA ARG A 169 16.38 3.51 14.31
C ARG A 169 15.27 2.69 14.95
N GLU A 170 14.21 2.39 14.22
CA GLU A 170 13.08 1.61 14.70
C GLU A 170 13.51 0.16 14.99
N ILE A 171 14.31 -0.43 14.09
CA ILE A 171 14.84 -1.79 14.25
C ILE A 171 15.76 -1.87 15.46
N PHE A 172 16.81 -1.03 15.51
CA PHE A 172 17.78 -1.06 16.60
C PHE A 172 17.18 -0.58 17.93
N GLY A 173 16.23 0.35 17.88
CA GLY A 173 15.46 0.80 19.04
C GLY A 173 14.60 -0.32 19.63
N GLY A 174 13.89 -1.08 18.79
CA GLY A 174 13.12 -2.25 19.22
C GLY A 174 14.00 -3.34 19.83
N ILE A 175 15.13 -3.67 19.18
CA ILE A 175 16.11 -4.63 19.72
C ILE A 175 16.66 -4.15 21.07
N GLY A 176 17.05 -2.87 21.17
CA GLY A 176 17.55 -2.27 22.40
C GLY A 176 16.54 -2.31 23.54
N TYR A 177 15.26 -2.09 23.25
CA TYR A 177 14.19 -2.18 24.24
C TYR A 177 14.01 -3.59 24.81
N ILE A 178 14.00 -4.62 23.94
CA ILE A 178 13.88 -6.03 24.35
C ILE A 178 15.09 -6.43 25.21
N VAL A 179 16.30 -6.12 24.75
CA VAL A 179 17.53 -6.42 25.49
C VAL A 179 17.57 -5.67 26.83
N GLY A 180 17.15 -4.40 26.85
CA GLY A 180 17.11 -3.57 28.04
C GLY A 180 16.19 -4.13 29.12
N ILE A 181 14.96 -4.53 28.77
CA ILE A 181 14.02 -5.15 29.73
C ILE A 181 14.55 -6.50 30.21
N ALA A 182 15.08 -7.34 29.32
CA ALA A 182 15.64 -8.63 29.70
C ALA A 182 16.82 -8.49 30.67
N ALA A 183 17.72 -7.53 30.42
CA ALA A 183 18.84 -7.22 31.30
C ALA A 183 18.37 -6.72 32.66
N LEU A 184 17.35 -5.85 32.70
CA LEU A 184 16.78 -5.33 33.94
C LEU A 184 16.16 -6.45 34.79
N LEU A 185 15.37 -7.34 34.19
CA LEU A 185 14.75 -8.48 34.88
C LEU A 185 15.80 -9.46 35.42
N LEU A 186 16.85 -9.75 34.65
CA LEU A 186 17.95 -10.60 35.08
C LEU A 186 18.74 -9.96 36.24
N TYR A 187 18.97 -8.65 36.18
CA TYR A 187 19.65 -7.91 37.25
C TYR A 187 18.86 -7.97 38.57
N LEU A 188 17.54 -7.76 38.52
CA LEU A 188 16.67 -7.85 39.69
C LEU A 188 16.60 -9.28 40.25
N ARG A 189 16.45 -10.30 39.39
CA ARG A 189 16.43 -11.72 39.79
C ARG A 189 17.77 -12.21 40.33
N GLY A 190 18.87 -11.62 39.88
CA GLY A 190 20.21 -11.88 40.42
C GLY A 190 20.42 -11.35 41.84
N ARG A 191 19.64 -10.34 42.27
CA ARG A 191 19.66 -9.81 43.65
C ARG A 191 18.83 -10.64 44.63
N GLU A 192 17.86 -11.43 44.16
CA GLU A 192 17.02 -12.30 44.99
C GLU A 192 17.72 -13.57 45.49
N LYS A 193 18.91 -13.90 44.98
CA LYS A 193 19.66 -15.13 45.33
C LYS A 193 20.86 -14.88 46.25
N LYS A 194 20.75 -13.93 47.18
CA LYS A 194 21.83 -13.59 48.11
C LYS A 194 21.48 -13.78 49.59
N ASP A 195 20.53 -14.66 49.88
CA ASP A 195 20.28 -15.25 51.20
C ASP A 195 20.50 -16.78 51.15
#